data_AF-A0A1W6B5V0-F1
#
_entry.id   AF-A0A1W6B5V0-F1
#
_cell.length_a   1.000
_cell.length_b   1.000
_cell.length_c   1.000
_cell.angle_alpha   90.00
_cell.angle_beta   90.00
_cell.angle_gamma   90.00
#
_symmetry.space_group_name_H-M   'P 1'
#
loop_
_entity.id
_entity.type
_entity.pdbx_description
1 polymer ?
#
loop_
_entity_poly.entity_id
_entity_poly.type
_entity_poly.pdbx_seq_one_letter_code
_entity_poly.pdbx_strand_id
1 'polypeptide(L)'
;MAIQRSRRLRKKLHIDEFQELGFSVAWTFPQGTTVEEIDTTVDAFIHEIIEPNGLAFDGSGYLQWEGLVCLQKIGKCTDEHREQVRQWLEARNMEGVKVTELFDVWWD
;
A
#
# COMPACT_ATOMS: atom_id res chain seq x y z
N MET A 1 -32.00 -3.67 10.58
CA MET A 1 -31.73 -3.31 11.98
C MET A 1 -30.22 -3.34 12.17
N ALA A 2 -29.58 -2.22 12.49
CA ALA A 2 -28.13 -2.21 12.70
C ALA A 2 -27.80 -3.06 13.94
N ILE A 3 -27.00 -4.11 13.77
CA ILE A 3 -26.56 -4.94 14.90
C ILE A 3 -25.59 -4.07 15.72
N GLN A 4 -26.01 -3.63 16.91
CA GLN A 4 -25.11 -2.96 17.84
C GLN A 4 -24.09 -3.97 18.37
N ARG A 5 -22.86 -3.88 17.85
CA ARG A 5 -21.74 -4.73 18.27
C ARG A 5 -20.99 -4.08 19.41
N SER A 6 -20.61 -4.85 20.42
CA SER A 6 -19.72 -4.36 21.50
C SER A 6 -18.35 -3.96 20.94
N ARG A 7 -17.64 -3.07 21.63
CA ARG A 7 -16.28 -2.63 21.22
C ARG A 7 -15.32 -3.80 21.00
N ARG A 8 -15.38 -4.83 21.85
CA ARG A 8 -14.57 -6.06 21.69
C ARG A 8 -14.89 -6.78 20.39
N LEU A 9 -16.17 -6.87 20.02
CA LEU A 9 -16.61 -7.52 18.78
C LEU A 9 -16.21 -6.69 17.55
N ARG A 10 -16.32 -5.36 17.61
CA ARG A 10 -15.85 -4.47 16.54
C ARG A 10 -14.35 -4.60 16.29
N LYS A 11 -13.55 -4.66 17.36
CA LYS A 11 -12.11 -4.95 17.27
C LYS A 11 -11.83 -6.30 16.63
N LYS A 12 -12.54 -7.35 17.06
CA LYS A 12 -12.34 -8.72 16.54
C LYS A 12 -12.65 -8.83 15.04
N LEU A 13 -13.61 -8.03 14.56
CA LEU A 13 -14.05 -8.04 13.16
C LEU A 13 -13.37 -6.96 12.30
N HIS A 14 -12.49 -6.12 12.86
CA HIS A 14 -11.86 -4.99 12.16
C HIS A 14 -12.87 -4.06 11.46
N ILE A 15 -13.89 -3.61 12.20
CA ILE A 15 -14.95 -2.73 11.69
C ILE A 15 -15.05 -1.45 12.52
N ASP A 16 -15.80 -0.47 12.00
CA ASP A 16 -16.02 0.84 12.61
C ASP A 16 -14.69 1.52 12.96
N GLU A 17 -14.38 1.74 14.24
CA GLU A 17 -13.15 2.40 14.70
C GLU A 17 -11.88 1.54 14.50
N PHE A 18 -12.03 0.27 14.12
CA PHE A 18 -10.93 -0.66 13.83
C PHE A 18 -10.84 -1.03 12.34
N GLN A 19 -11.60 -0.35 11.48
CA GLN A 19 -11.53 -0.58 10.04
C GLN A 19 -10.20 -0.09 9.48
N GLU A 20 -9.58 -0.94 8.67
CA GLU A 20 -8.33 -0.64 7.99
C GLU A 20 -8.56 -0.56 6.48
N LEU A 21 -8.33 0.63 5.93
CA LEU A 21 -8.38 0.83 4.48
C LEU A 21 -6.96 0.87 3.93
N GLY A 22 -6.71 0.06 2.93
CA GLY A 22 -5.46 0.00 2.18
C GLY A 22 -5.72 0.06 0.69
N PHE A 23 -4.67 -0.06 -0.09
CA PHE A 23 -4.74 -0.15 -1.54
C PHE A 23 -3.60 -1.02 -2.06
N SER A 24 -3.81 -1.66 -3.18
CA SER A 24 -2.76 -2.42 -3.86
C SER A 24 -2.06 -1.53 -4.87
N VAL A 25 -0.76 -1.76 -5.00
CA VAL A 25 0.10 -1.10 -5.97
C VAL A 25 0.86 -2.17 -6.74
N ALA A 26 0.93 -1.99 -8.05
CA ALA A 26 1.71 -2.83 -8.94
C ALA A 26 2.46 -1.98 -9.95
N TRP A 27 3.71 -2.34 -10.24
CA TRP A 27 4.53 -1.67 -11.24
C TRP A 27 5.55 -2.62 -11.84
N THR A 28 6.20 -2.19 -12.92
CA THR A 28 7.22 -2.97 -13.62
C THR A 28 8.47 -2.13 -13.81
N PHE A 29 9.63 -2.68 -13.49
CA PHE A 29 10.93 -2.13 -13.83
C PHE A 29 11.19 -2.32 -15.33
N PRO A 30 11.85 -1.35 -16.00
CA PRO A 30 12.27 -1.49 -17.37
C PRO A 30 13.05 -2.79 -17.62
N GLN A 31 12.96 -3.34 -18.83
CA GLN A 31 13.74 -4.53 -19.16
C GLN A 31 15.24 -4.26 -19.07
N GLY A 32 15.96 -5.15 -18.39
CA GLY A 32 17.40 -5.05 -18.20
C GLY A 32 17.84 -4.29 -16.96
N THR A 33 16.91 -3.80 -16.13
CA THR A 33 17.22 -3.31 -14.78
C THR A 33 17.94 -4.39 -13.97
N THR A 34 19.04 -4.03 -13.33
CA THR A 34 19.82 -4.99 -12.53
C THR A 34 19.17 -5.25 -11.18
N VAL A 35 19.56 -6.34 -10.52
CA VAL A 35 19.03 -6.68 -9.18
C VAL A 35 19.34 -5.57 -8.19
N GLU A 36 20.55 -5.01 -8.25
CA GLU A 36 21.01 -3.95 -7.36
C GLU A 36 20.19 -2.66 -7.53
N GLU A 37 19.79 -2.34 -8.76
CA GLU A 37 18.91 -1.20 -9.05
C GLU A 37 17.49 -1.43 -8.53
N ILE A 38 16.97 -2.66 -8.65
CA ILE A 38 15.67 -3.04 -8.06
C ILE A 38 15.72 -2.87 -6.55
N ASP A 39 16.71 -3.49 -5.89
CA ASP A 39 16.87 -3.45 -4.44
C ASP A 39 16.98 -2.00 -3.94
N THR A 40 17.85 -1.20 -4.57
CA THR A 40 18.05 0.21 -4.21
C THR A 40 16.77 1.03 -4.42
N THR A 41 16.00 0.75 -5.48
CA THR A 41 14.74 1.47 -5.73
C THR A 41 13.67 1.11 -4.72
N VAL A 42 13.57 -0.17 -4.34
CA VAL A 42 12.61 -0.63 -3.32
C VAL A 42 12.98 -0.07 -1.95
N ASP A 43 14.26 -0.04 -1.59
CA ASP A 43 14.73 0.62 -0.37
C ASP A 43 14.37 2.11 -0.37
N ALA A 44 14.59 2.81 -1.49
CA ALA A 44 14.20 4.21 -1.62
C ALA A 44 12.68 4.41 -1.54
N PHE A 45 11.89 3.49 -2.11
CA PHE A 45 10.43 3.52 -2.01
C PHE A 45 9.98 3.45 -0.55
N ILE A 46 10.59 2.54 0.22
CA ILE A 46 10.30 2.37 1.64
C ILE A 46 10.69 3.63 2.43
N HIS A 47 11.91 4.11 2.27
CA HIS A 47 12.44 5.21 3.07
C HIS A 47 11.90 6.60 2.70
N GLU A 48 11.53 6.83 1.44
CA GLU A 48 11.07 8.14 0.97
C GLU A 48 9.54 8.28 1.02
N ILE A 49 8.79 7.20 0.78
CA ILE A 49 7.33 7.26 0.67
C ILE A 49 6.62 6.45 1.74
N ILE A 50 7.04 5.22 2.01
CA ILE A 50 6.27 4.36 2.93
C ILE A 50 6.45 4.81 4.39
N GLU A 51 7.68 4.83 4.90
CA GLU A 51 7.95 5.15 6.30
C GLU A 51 7.57 6.60 6.68
N PRO A 52 7.89 7.65 5.90
CA PRO A 52 7.59 9.03 6.29
C PRO A 52 6.10 9.33 6.35
N ASN A 53 5.29 8.66 5.53
CA ASN A 53 3.83 8.79 5.55
C ASN A 53 3.16 7.85 6.57
N GLY A 54 3.94 7.12 7.38
CA GLY A 54 3.42 6.17 8.36
C GLY A 54 2.70 4.98 7.73
N LEU A 55 3.07 4.64 6.50
CA LEU A 55 2.54 3.51 5.74
C LEU A 55 3.36 2.25 6.02
N ALA A 56 2.73 1.10 5.79
CA ALA A 56 3.35 -0.20 5.71
C ALA A 56 3.15 -0.72 4.28
N PHE A 57 4.19 -1.33 3.73
CA PHE A 57 4.14 -1.98 2.43
C PHE A 57 4.49 -3.45 2.62
N ASP A 58 3.61 -4.33 2.16
CA ASP A 58 3.85 -5.76 2.06
C ASP A 58 3.74 -6.15 0.59
N GLY A 59 4.84 -6.60 0.00
CA GLY A 59 4.91 -6.82 -1.44
C GLY A 59 6.05 -7.75 -1.81
N SER A 60 5.97 -8.27 -3.02
CA SER A 60 7.01 -9.11 -3.59
C SER A 60 7.08 -8.93 -5.09
N GLY A 61 8.25 -9.20 -5.65
CA GLY A 61 8.46 -9.04 -7.07
C GLY A 61 9.91 -9.27 -7.49
N TYR A 62 10.12 -9.11 -8.79
CA TYR A 62 11.46 -8.98 -9.38
C TYR A 62 11.45 -7.80 -10.36
N LEU A 63 11.25 -8.05 -11.66
CA LEU A 63 10.97 -6.96 -12.61
C LEU A 63 9.53 -6.48 -12.48
N GLN A 64 8.60 -7.34 -12.09
CA GLN A 64 7.21 -6.97 -11.81
C GLN A 64 7.00 -7.04 -10.31
N TRP A 65 6.55 -5.94 -9.72
CA TRP A 65 6.25 -5.83 -8.31
C TRP A 65 4.77 -5.64 -8.10
N GLU A 66 4.26 -6.30 -7.08
CA GLU A 66 2.92 -6.12 -6.57
C GLU A 66 2.97 -6.14 -5.04
N GLY A 67 2.18 -5.29 -4.42
CA GLY A 67 2.04 -5.30 -2.98
C GLY A 67 0.85 -4.50 -2.49
N LEU A 68 0.56 -4.69 -1.22
CA LEU A 68 -0.44 -4.00 -0.45
C LEU A 68 0.20 -2.87 0.35
N VAL A 69 -0.42 -1.70 0.32
CA VAL A 69 -0.09 -0.57 1.18
C VAL A 69 -1.23 -0.30 2.16
N CYS A 70 -0.90 -0.22 3.44
CA CYS A 70 -1.81 0.19 4.51
C CYS A 70 -1.09 1.12 5.50
N LEU A 71 -1.75 1.58 6.57
CA LEU A 71 -1.08 2.32 7.63
C LEU A 71 -0.34 1.36 8.58
N GLN A 72 0.80 1.78 9.15
CA GLN A 72 1.49 0.99 10.18
C GLN A 72 0.67 0.81 11.47
N LYS A 73 -0.30 1.70 11.69
CA LYS A 73 -1.24 1.67 12.81
C LYS A 73 -2.64 1.48 12.24
N ILE A 74 -3.50 0.83 13.02
CA ILE A 74 -4.93 0.66 12.68
C ILE A 74 -5.51 2.01 12.25
N GLY A 75 -6.00 2.06 11.01
CA GLY A 75 -6.59 3.24 10.43
C GLY A 75 -6.72 3.13 8.92
N LYS A 76 -7.05 4.24 8.27
CA LYS A 76 -7.44 4.27 6.87
C LYS A 76 -6.43 5.06 6.06
N CYS A 77 -5.89 4.47 5.00
CA CYS A 77 -5.21 5.23 3.96
C CYS A 77 -6.19 6.21 3.30
N THR A 78 -5.63 7.27 2.71
CA THR A 78 -6.38 8.30 1.99
C THR A 78 -6.01 8.25 0.50
N ASP A 79 -6.82 8.90 -0.33
CA ASP A 79 -6.49 9.07 -1.74
C ASP A 79 -5.20 9.88 -1.96
N GLU A 80 -4.82 10.72 -1.00
CA GLU A 80 -3.55 11.43 -1.04
C GLU A 80 -2.35 10.48 -0.93
N HIS A 81 -2.42 9.45 -0.08
CA HIS A 81 -1.37 8.42 -0.01
C HIS A 81 -1.25 7.64 -1.33
N ARG A 82 -2.39 7.31 -1.95
CA ARG A 82 -2.44 6.62 -3.25
C ARG A 82 -1.74 7.45 -4.32
N GLU A 83 -2.06 8.73 -4.37
CA GLU A 83 -1.53 9.66 -5.36
C GLU A 83 -0.03 9.90 -5.17
N GLN A 84 0.45 10.03 -3.92
CA GLN A 84 1.88 10.15 -3.61
C GLN A 84 2.68 8.92 -4.08
N VAL A 85 2.18 7.71 -3.82
CA VAL A 85 2.80 6.45 -4.28
C VAL A 85 2.83 6.41 -5.81
N ARG A 86 1.71 6.72 -6.47
CA ARG A 86 1.61 6.75 -7.93
C ARG A 86 2.63 7.71 -8.54
N GLN A 87 2.67 8.96 -8.05
CA GLN A 87 3.56 9.99 -8.56
C GLN A 87 5.04 9.63 -8.36
N TRP A 88 5.40 9.05 -7.22
CA TRP A 88 6.78 8.66 -6.94
C TRP A 88 7.28 7.57 -7.89
N LEU A 89 6.44 6.58 -8.19
CA LEU A 89 6.75 5.49 -9.13
C LEU A 89 6.85 6.01 -10.57
N GLU A 90 5.90 6.84 -11.01
CA GLU A 90 5.90 7.45 -12.35
C GLU A 90 7.13 8.36 -12.55
N ALA A 91 7.52 9.15 -11.54
CA ALA A 91 8.70 10.02 -11.61
C ALA A 91 10.01 9.24 -11.77
N ARG A 92 10.03 7.95 -11.46
CA ARG A 92 11.19 7.06 -11.58
C ARG A 92 11.14 6.15 -12.81
N ASN A 93 10.29 6.47 -13.78
CA ASN A 93 10.12 5.72 -15.02
C ASN A 93 9.70 4.25 -14.80
N MET A 94 8.97 3.96 -13.73
CA MET A 94 8.34 2.65 -13.56
C MET A 94 7.24 2.48 -14.62
N GLU A 95 7.21 1.32 -15.25
CA GLU A 95 6.23 0.98 -16.28
C GLU A 95 4.98 0.35 -15.67
N GLY A 96 3.82 0.57 -16.30
CA GLY A 96 2.59 -0.13 -15.93
C GLY A 96 2.14 0.12 -14.49
N VAL A 97 2.44 1.28 -13.91
CA VAL A 97 2.04 1.67 -12.55
C VAL A 97 0.52 1.60 -12.43
N LYS A 98 0.04 0.79 -11.49
CA LYS A 98 -1.38 0.63 -11.15
C LYS A 98 -1.53 0.80 -9.64
N VAL A 99 -2.49 1.63 -9.25
CA VAL A 99 -2.88 1.83 -7.86
C VAL A 99 -4.38 1.64 -7.77
N THR A 100 -4.84 0.64 -7.03
CA THR A 100 -6.28 0.34 -6.88
C THR A 100 -6.98 1.41 -6.06
N GLU A 101 -8.32 1.41 -6.07
CA GLU A 101 -9.10 2.15 -5.08
C GLU A 101 -8.83 1.66 -3.64
N LEU A 102 -9.22 2.49 -2.66
CA LEU A 102 -9.16 2.10 -1.26
C LEU A 102 -10.17 0.97 -1.00
N PHE A 103 -9.70 -0.10 -0.37
CA PHE A 103 -10.53 -1.23 0.02
C PHE A 103 -10.26 -1.65 1.46
N ASP A 104 -11.19 -2.43 2.03
CA ASP A 104 -11.06 -2.96 3.38
C ASP A 104 -10.12 -4.16 3.38
N VAL A 105 -8.94 -4.01 3.99
CA VAL A 105 -7.86 -5.01 3.97
C VAL A 105 -8.28 -6.35 4.57
N TRP A 106 -9.34 -6.37 5.38
CA TRP A 106 -9.79 -7.58 6.07
C TRP A 106 -10.92 -8.33 5.36
N TRP A 107 -11.62 -7.68 4.43
CA TRP A 107 -12.89 -8.19 3.90
C TRP A 107 -13.02 -8.15 2.37
N ASP A 108 -12.18 -7.40 1.66
CA ASP A 108 -12.05 -7.41 0.19
C ASP A 108 -10.91 -8.34 -0.26
#